data_AF-G0EU32-F1
#
_entry.id   AF-G0EU32-F1
#
_cell.length_a   1.000
_cell.length_b   1.000
_cell.length_c   1.000
_cell.angle_alpha   90.00
_cell.angle_beta   90.00
_cell.angle_gamma   90.00
#
_symmetry.space_group_name_H-M   'P 1'
#
loop_
_entity.id
_entity.type
_entity.pdbx_description
1 polymer ?
#
loop_
_entity_poly.entity_id
_entity_poly.type
_entity_poly.pdbx_seq_one_letter_code
_entity_poly.pdbx_strand_id
1 'polypeptide(L)'
;MRDGHVRGFGGAPVRHVVSLGIGGSDLGPRMACEALAAHASDAVQLHFVSNPDPAQLCAVLRQADAATTLFLVSSKTFTTHDTLINAASARQWLLDHGCPAQQVPAQFAAITANAACAVAEGYLPQQVFRFWGWVRGRYSLWSAIGLPVMIAAGPRQFRALLDGAHAMDTHFRSAPLAQNLPVAMALCGIWNRNFLGAPTQLVAPYAAPLARQPAYLQQQDMESCGKRVDAAGRVVEHDTGFIVWGGLRLDGSTPTSSCCTRARTWCAGRPDRHAPLRGAAAAGAEASPAGAGQSAGAGQRAVLRTQPR
;
A
#
# COMPACT_ATOMS: atom_id res chain seq x y z
N MET A 1 -21.53 -10.67 7.31
CA MET A 1 -20.28 -11.47 7.22
C MET A 1 -19.66 -11.65 8.59
N ARG A 2 -19.23 -10.56 9.26
CA ARG A 2 -18.61 -10.61 10.60
C ARG A 2 -19.47 -11.30 11.66
N ASP A 3 -20.79 -11.13 11.61
CA ASP A 3 -21.73 -11.78 12.54
C ASP A 3 -22.15 -13.19 12.11
N GLY A 4 -21.46 -13.79 11.13
CA GLY A 4 -21.71 -15.15 10.66
C GLY A 4 -22.93 -15.32 9.73
N HIS A 5 -23.69 -14.26 9.42
CA HIS A 5 -24.87 -14.39 8.55
C HIS A 5 -24.57 -14.77 7.09
N VAL A 6 -23.35 -14.51 6.61
CA VAL A 6 -22.93 -14.94 5.26
C VAL A 6 -22.44 -16.36 5.39
N ARG A 7 -23.08 -17.29 4.68
CA ARG A 7 -22.77 -18.71 4.73
C ARG A 7 -22.03 -19.14 3.47
N GLY A 8 -21.05 -20.03 3.64
CA GLY A 8 -20.43 -20.72 2.51
C GLY A 8 -21.31 -21.88 2.04
N PHE A 9 -20.81 -22.67 1.08
CA PHE A 9 -21.54 -23.84 0.63
C PHE A 9 -21.67 -24.86 1.77
N GLY A 10 -22.82 -25.54 1.85
CA GLY A 10 -23.14 -26.40 3.00
C GLY A 10 -23.65 -25.66 4.26
N GLY A 11 -23.71 -24.32 4.26
CA GLY A 11 -24.46 -23.54 5.24
C GLY A 11 -23.68 -23.07 6.48
N ALA A 12 -22.40 -23.43 6.61
CA ALA A 12 -21.54 -22.91 7.66
C ALA A 12 -21.20 -21.42 7.44
N PRO A 13 -20.98 -20.61 8.51
CA PRO A 13 -20.53 -19.23 8.35
C PRO A 13 -19.19 -19.15 7.61
N VAL A 14 -19.05 -18.15 6.72
CA VAL A 14 -17.77 -17.87 6.06
C VAL A 14 -16.71 -17.50 7.10
N ARG A 15 -15.54 -18.14 7.01
CA ARG A 15 -14.37 -17.93 7.87
C ARG A 15 -13.17 -17.42 7.10
N HIS A 16 -13.10 -17.68 5.80
CA HIS A 16 -12.02 -17.22 4.92
C HIS A 16 -12.58 -16.32 3.82
N VAL A 17 -11.90 -15.20 3.59
CA VAL A 17 -12.15 -14.33 2.43
C VAL A 17 -10.86 -14.20 1.64
N VAL A 18 -10.90 -14.51 0.35
CA VAL A 18 -9.74 -14.42 -0.53
C VAL A 18 -9.98 -13.33 -1.56
N SER A 19 -9.26 -12.22 -1.44
CA SER A 19 -9.29 -11.11 -2.40
C SER A 19 -8.36 -11.38 -3.56
N LEU A 20 -8.93 -11.53 -4.76
CA LEU A 20 -8.25 -11.73 -6.03
C LEU A 20 -8.21 -10.41 -6.80
N GLY A 21 -7.02 -9.85 -6.99
CA GLY A 21 -6.86 -8.59 -7.71
C GLY A 21 -5.39 -8.17 -7.78
N ILE A 22 -5.05 -7.30 -8.73
CA ILE A 22 -3.66 -6.85 -8.96
C ILE A 22 -3.56 -5.32 -8.92
N GLY A 23 -2.38 -4.81 -8.57
CA GLY A 23 -2.06 -3.39 -8.56
C GLY A 23 -2.99 -2.63 -7.60
N GLY A 24 -3.76 -1.69 -8.13
CA GLY A 24 -4.61 -0.83 -7.31
C GLY A 24 -5.76 -1.56 -6.60
N SER A 25 -6.17 -2.73 -7.14
CA SER A 25 -7.16 -3.61 -6.53
C SER A 25 -6.61 -4.43 -5.35
N ASP A 26 -5.28 -4.45 -5.13
CA ASP A 26 -4.61 -5.21 -4.07
C ASP A 26 -3.82 -4.31 -3.12
N LEU A 27 -2.91 -3.48 -3.66
CA LEU A 27 -1.92 -2.75 -2.88
C LEU A 27 -2.56 -1.85 -1.82
N GLY A 28 -3.59 -1.09 -2.19
CA GLY A 28 -4.32 -0.21 -1.27
C GLY A 28 -5.06 -1.00 -0.18
N PRO A 29 -5.99 -1.89 -0.55
CA PRO A 29 -6.73 -2.70 0.43
C PRO A 29 -5.83 -3.53 1.34
N ARG A 30 -4.80 -4.18 0.81
CA ARG A 30 -3.83 -4.97 1.58
C ARG A 30 -3.09 -4.09 2.58
N MET A 31 -2.57 -2.95 2.14
CA MET A 31 -1.89 -1.99 3.02
C MET A 31 -2.81 -1.49 4.13
N ALA A 32 -4.06 -1.12 3.81
CA ALA A 32 -5.01 -0.63 4.80
C ALA A 32 -5.43 -1.72 5.80
N CYS A 33 -5.57 -2.97 5.37
CA CYS A 33 -5.86 -4.10 6.27
C CYS A 33 -4.71 -4.34 7.25
N GLU A 34 -3.45 -4.32 6.77
CA GLU A 34 -2.28 -4.46 7.64
C GLU A 34 -2.15 -3.26 8.60
N ALA A 35 -2.37 -2.03 8.13
CA ALA A 35 -2.32 -0.82 8.94
C ALA A 35 -3.39 -0.79 10.05
N LEU A 36 -4.58 -1.36 9.78
CA LEU A 36 -5.71 -1.41 10.70
C LEU A 36 -5.85 -2.76 11.41
N ALA A 37 -4.80 -3.59 11.42
CA ALA A 37 -4.85 -4.94 11.99
C ALA A 37 -5.28 -4.98 13.46
N ALA A 38 -5.04 -3.92 14.23
CA ALA A 38 -5.50 -3.81 15.62
C ALA A 38 -7.04 -3.76 15.77
N HIS A 39 -7.77 -3.54 14.68
CA HIS A 39 -9.23 -3.57 14.61
C HIS A 39 -9.76 -4.78 13.82
N ALA A 40 -8.87 -5.69 13.41
CA ALA A 40 -9.26 -6.86 12.64
C ALA A 40 -10.23 -7.76 13.44
N SER A 41 -11.14 -8.43 12.73
CA SER A 41 -12.00 -9.45 13.33
C SER A 41 -11.31 -10.80 13.36
N ASP A 42 -11.42 -11.52 14.48
CA ASP A 42 -11.06 -12.94 14.56
C ASP A 42 -12.12 -13.84 13.89
N ALA A 43 -13.27 -13.27 13.49
CA ALA A 43 -14.34 -14.03 12.86
C ALA A 43 -14.05 -14.41 11.39
N VAL A 44 -13.23 -13.61 10.69
CA VAL A 44 -12.97 -13.80 9.26
C VAL A 44 -11.51 -13.52 8.97
N GLN A 45 -10.82 -14.51 8.43
CA GLN A 45 -9.45 -14.40 7.96
C GLN A 45 -9.42 -13.90 6.52
N LEU A 46 -8.75 -12.78 6.28
CA LEU A 46 -8.63 -12.17 4.97
C LEU A 46 -7.29 -12.51 4.33
N HIS A 47 -7.33 -12.97 3.08
CA HIS A 47 -6.18 -13.35 2.27
C HIS A 47 -6.16 -12.53 0.98
N PHE A 48 -4.96 -12.28 0.45
CA PHE A 48 -4.78 -11.50 -0.77
C PHE A 48 -3.93 -12.25 -1.79
N VAL A 49 -4.46 -12.45 -3.00
CA VAL A 49 -3.77 -13.08 -4.12
C VAL A 49 -3.79 -12.13 -5.31
N SER A 50 -2.61 -11.81 -5.80
CA SER A 50 -2.40 -10.79 -6.83
C SER A 50 -1.49 -11.23 -7.96
N ASN A 51 -0.65 -12.24 -7.72
CA ASN A 51 0.26 -12.81 -8.68
C ASN A 51 -0.46 -13.91 -9.49
N PRO A 52 -0.33 -13.95 -10.82
CA PRO A 52 -0.79 -15.10 -11.60
C PRO A 52 0.01 -16.39 -11.35
N ASP A 53 1.18 -16.32 -10.69
CA ASP A 53 1.92 -17.50 -10.23
C ASP A 53 1.04 -18.35 -9.28
N PRO A 54 0.73 -19.61 -9.63
CA PRO A 54 -0.14 -20.47 -8.85
C PRO A 54 0.38 -20.74 -7.44
N ALA A 55 1.69 -20.58 -7.18
CA ALA A 55 2.26 -20.79 -5.86
C ALA A 55 1.58 -19.93 -4.77
N GLN A 56 1.21 -18.68 -5.10
CA GLN A 56 0.55 -17.79 -4.16
C GLN A 56 -0.87 -18.26 -3.84
N LEU A 57 -1.67 -18.55 -4.87
CA LEU A 57 -3.04 -19.03 -4.69
C LEU A 57 -3.05 -20.37 -3.93
N CYS A 58 -2.23 -21.32 -4.35
CA CYS A 58 -2.12 -22.63 -3.68
C CYS A 58 -1.71 -22.50 -2.21
N ALA A 59 -0.83 -21.56 -1.85
CA ALA A 59 -0.45 -21.33 -0.46
C ALA A 59 -1.61 -20.82 0.40
N VAL A 60 -2.48 -19.97 -0.16
CA VAL A 60 -3.70 -19.50 0.52
C VAL A 60 -4.72 -20.64 0.62
N LEU A 61 -4.98 -21.36 -0.46
CA LEU A 61 -6.00 -22.42 -0.51
C LEU A 61 -5.67 -23.60 0.43
N ARG A 62 -4.39 -23.90 0.69
CA ARG A 62 -3.99 -24.91 1.69
C ARG A 62 -4.38 -24.56 3.14
N GLN A 63 -4.65 -23.28 3.40
CA GLN A 63 -5.03 -22.79 4.74
C GLN A 63 -6.54 -22.60 4.87
N ALA A 64 -7.30 -22.77 3.78
CA ALA A 64 -8.70 -22.41 3.70
C ALA A 64 -9.58 -23.67 3.54
N ASP A 65 -10.73 -23.67 4.20
CA ASP A 65 -11.77 -24.68 3.99
C ASP A 65 -12.74 -24.18 2.90
N ALA A 66 -12.90 -24.98 1.84
CA ALA A 66 -13.78 -24.68 0.72
C ALA A 66 -15.21 -24.32 1.17
N ALA A 67 -15.78 -25.06 2.14
CA ALA A 67 -17.15 -24.86 2.62
C ALA A 67 -17.34 -23.54 3.38
N THR A 68 -16.25 -22.88 3.78
CA THR A 68 -16.28 -21.62 4.54
C THR A 68 -15.48 -20.49 3.89
N THR A 69 -15.18 -20.60 2.59
CA THR A 69 -14.39 -19.62 1.84
C THR A 69 -15.25 -18.81 0.86
N LEU A 70 -15.12 -17.48 0.88
CA LEU A 70 -15.66 -16.57 -0.13
C LEU A 70 -14.53 -15.91 -0.91
N PHE A 71 -14.67 -15.80 -2.23
CA PHE A 71 -13.73 -15.11 -3.10
C PHE A 71 -14.26 -13.72 -3.49
N LEU A 72 -13.42 -12.68 -3.37
CA LEU A 72 -13.69 -11.34 -3.88
C LEU A 72 -12.86 -11.13 -5.15
N VAL A 73 -13.50 -10.88 -6.29
CA VAL A 73 -12.83 -10.71 -7.58
C VAL A 73 -12.85 -9.24 -7.98
N SER A 74 -11.68 -8.60 -7.88
CA SER A 74 -11.52 -7.15 -7.98
C SER A 74 -10.86 -6.75 -9.31
N SER A 75 -11.68 -6.49 -10.32
CA SER A 75 -11.21 -6.02 -11.63
C SER A 75 -12.11 -4.92 -12.16
N LYS A 76 -11.53 -3.76 -12.47
CA LYS A 76 -12.28 -2.59 -12.98
C LYS A 76 -13.02 -2.89 -14.27
N THR A 77 -12.31 -3.48 -15.25
CA THR A 77 -12.87 -3.82 -16.56
C THR A 77 -13.56 -5.17 -16.54
N PHE A 78 -13.25 -5.99 -15.54
CA PHE A 78 -13.62 -7.41 -15.47
C PHE A 78 -13.04 -8.25 -16.61
N THR A 79 -11.90 -7.81 -17.16
CA THR A 79 -11.16 -8.47 -18.25
C THR A 79 -9.69 -8.70 -17.93
N THR A 80 -9.27 -8.40 -16.69
CA THR A 80 -7.86 -8.51 -16.27
C THR A 80 -7.44 -9.97 -16.22
N HIS A 81 -6.63 -10.39 -17.18
CA HIS A 81 -6.21 -11.78 -17.38
C HIS A 81 -5.72 -12.46 -16.08
N ASP A 82 -4.74 -11.85 -15.40
CA ASP A 82 -4.14 -12.40 -14.17
C ASP A 82 -5.16 -12.59 -13.04
N THR A 83 -6.16 -11.70 -12.95
CA THR A 83 -7.23 -11.79 -11.95
C THR A 83 -8.24 -12.89 -12.32
N LEU A 84 -8.60 -12.97 -13.60
CA LEU A 84 -9.57 -13.95 -14.08
C LEU A 84 -9.02 -15.38 -14.08
N ILE A 85 -7.73 -15.59 -14.35
CA ILE A 85 -7.09 -16.90 -14.19
C ILE A 85 -7.18 -17.35 -12.74
N ASN A 86 -6.82 -16.50 -11.79
CA ASN A 86 -6.93 -16.83 -10.37
C ASN A 86 -8.39 -17.15 -9.96
N ALA A 87 -9.35 -16.40 -10.48
CA ALA A 87 -10.77 -16.66 -10.23
C ALA A 87 -11.25 -18.00 -10.83
N ALA A 88 -10.80 -18.34 -12.03
CA ALA A 88 -11.08 -19.62 -12.67
C ALA A 88 -10.46 -20.78 -11.89
N SER A 89 -9.21 -20.65 -11.44
CA SER A 89 -8.55 -21.64 -10.58
C SER A 89 -9.26 -21.81 -9.24
N ALA A 90 -9.70 -20.72 -8.60
CA ALA A 90 -10.50 -20.78 -7.37
C ALA A 90 -11.86 -21.47 -7.59
N ARG A 91 -12.50 -21.23 -8.73
CA ARG A 91 -13.75 -21.89 -9.12
C ARG A 91 -13.54 -23.40 -9.27
N GLN A 92 -12.48 -23.81 -9.97
CA GLN A 92 -12.15 -25.22 -10.11
C GLN A 92 -11.84 -25.86 -8.75
N TRP A 93 -11.06 -25.18 -7.91
CA TRP A 93 -10.75 -25.65 -6.56
C TRP A 93 -12.01 -25.90 -5.72
N LEU A 94 -13.02 -25.01 -5.76
CA LEU A 94 -14.28 -25.24 -5.07
C LEU A 94 -15.00 -26.51 -5.55
N LEU A 95 -15.06 -26.74 -6.87
CA LEU A 95 -15.66 -27.93 -7.46
C LEU A 95 -14.93 -29.20 -7.01
N ASP A 96 -13.59 -29.18 -7.07
CA ASP A 96 -12.73 -30.30 -6.67
C ASP A 96 -12.87 -30.63 -5.18
N HIS A 97 -13.29 -29.66 -4.36
CA HIS A 97 -13.49 -29.80 -2.91
C HIS A 97 -14.98 -29.94 -2.53
N GLY A 98 -15.82 -30.39 -3.47
CA GLY A 98 -17.19 -30.82 -3.19
C GLY A 98 -18.24 -29.72 -3.17
N CYS A 99 -17.92 -28.50 -3.64
CA CYS A 99 -18.93 -27.46 -3.84
C CYS A 99 -19.86 -27.87 -5.01
N PRO A 100 -21.18 -27.96 -4.80
CA PRO A 100 -22.11 -28.20 -5.90
C PRO A 100 -22.03 -27.07 -6.92
N ALA A 101 -22.00 -27.40 -8.22
CA ALA A 101 -21.82 -26.42 -9.29
C ALA A 101 -22.82 -25.24 -9.23
N GLN A 102 -24.04 -25.49 -8.76
CA GLN A 102 -25.10 -24.48 -8.60
C GLN A 102 -24.86 -23.53 -7.43
N GLN A 103 -24.05 -23.92 -6.43
CA GLN A 103 -23.70 -23.09 -5.28
C GLN A 103 -22.42 -22.28 -5.49
N VAL A 104 -21.58 -22.64 -6.46
CA VAL A 104 -20.33 -21.94 -6.79
C VAL A 104 -20.55 -20.43 -6.97
N PRO A 105 -21.55 -19.92 -7.74
CA PRO A 105 -21.77 -18.48 -7.88
C PRO A 105 -21.93 -17.73 -6.56
N ALA A 106 -22.54 -18.36 -5.54
CA ALA A 106 -22.72 -17.74 -4.22
C ALA A 106 -21.41 -17.61 -3.43
N GLN A 107 -20.38 -18.37 -3.80
CA GLN A 107 -19.04 -18.31 -3.18
C GLN A 107 -18.16 -17.19 -3.76
N PHE A 108 -18.67 -16.40 -4.69
CA PHE A 108 -17.95 -15.31 -5.32
C PHE A 108 -18.70 -13.98 -5.21
N ALA A 109 -17.95 -12.91 -5.01
CA ALA A 109 -18.43 -11.54 -5.19
C ALA A 109 -17.51 -10.79 -6.16
N ALA A 110 -18.10 -9.96 -7.02
CA ALA A 110 -17.36 -9.13 -7.96
C ALA A 110 -17.26 -7.70 -7.45
N ILE A 111 -16.10 -7.08 -7.58
CA ILE A 111 -15.88 -5.66 -7.34
C ILE A 111 -15.41 -5.02 -8.65
N THR A 112 -16.29 -4.28 -9.32
CA THR A 112 -16.06 -3.87 -10.72
C THR A 112 -16.78 -2.57 -11.09
N ALA A 113 -16.28 -1.89 -12.14
CA ALA A 113 -17.03 -0.83 -12.82
C ALA A 113 -17.92 -1.38 -13.96
N ASN A 114 -17.74 -2.64 -14.34
CA ASN A 114 -18.44 -3.32 -15.43
C ASN A 114 -19.35 -4.44 -14.88
N ALA A 115 -20.41 -4.04 -14.19
CA ALA A 115 -21.35 -4.98 -13.56
C ALA A 115 -22.01 -5.93 -14.57
N ALA A 116 -22.31 -5.45 -15.78
CA ALA A 116 -22.91 -6.26 -16.83
C ALA A 116 -22.00 -7.44 -17.23
N CYS A 117 -20.70 -7.20 -17.36
CA CYS A 117 -19.73 -8.26 -17.65
C CYS A 117 -19.64 -9.27 -16.49
N ALA A 118 -19.58 -8.81 -15.23
CA ALA A 118 -19.56 -9.73 -14.09
C ALA A 118 -20.81 -10.63 -14.03
N VAL A 119 -22.00 -10.09 -14.30
CA VAL A 119 -23.23 -10.89 -14.35
C VAL A 119 -23.23 -11.87 -15.52
N ALA A 120 -22.74 -11.46 -16.69
CA ALA A 120 -22.58 -12.36 -17.84
C ALA A 120 -21.61 -13.52 -17.57
N GLU A 121 -20.57 -13.27 -16.76
CA GLU A 121 -19.61 -14.28 -16.26
C GLU A 121 -20.17 -15.16 -15.11
N GLY A 122 -21.45 -15.02 -14.78
CA GLY A 122 -22.15 -15.88 -13.83
C GLY A 122 -22.02 -15.46 -12.36
N TYR A 123 -21.67 -14.21 -12.07
CA TYR A 123 -21.72 -13.67 -10.72
C TYR A 123 -23.14 -13.24 -10.36
N LEU A 124 -23.57 -13.51 -9.13
CA LEU A 124 -24.90 -13.13 -8.67
C LEU A 124 -25.03 -11.60 -8.59
N PRO A 125 -26.08 -10.97 -9.19
CA PRO A 125 -26.21 -9.51 -9.21
C PRO A 125 -26.11 -8.84 -7.84
N GLN A 126 -26.67 -9.46 -6.79
CA GLN A 126 -26.60 -8.98 -5.40
C GLN A 126 -25.20 -9.07 -4.77
N GLN A 127 -24.27 -9.80 -5.37
CA GLN A 127 -22.86 -9.92 -4.96
C GLN A 127 -21.93 -9.14 -5.91
N VAL A 128 -22.48 -8.22 -6.73
CA VAL A 128 -21.69 -7.30 -7.55
C VAL A 128 -21.63 -5.94 -6.87
N PHE A 129 -20.45 -5.59 -6.37
CA PHE A 129 -20.17 -4.30 -5.74
C PHE A 129 -19.61 -3.35 -6.79
N ARG A 130 -20.43 -2.38 -7.18
CA ARG A 130 -20.10 -1.44 -8.25
C ARG A 130 -19.21 -0.30 -7.77
N PHE A 131 -18.28 0.10 -8.63
CA PHE A 131 -17.67 1.43 -8.60
C PHE A 131 -17.69 2.07 -10.01
N TRP A 132 -17.05 3.23 -10.20
CA TRP A 132 -17.18 4.01 -11.43
C TRP A 132 -15.92 4.06 -12.29
N GLY A 133 -16.11 4.27 -13.60
CA GLY A 133 -15.04 4.37 -14.59
C GLY A 133 -14.06 5.51 -14.35
N TRP A 134 -14.45 6.57 -13.65
CA TRP A 134 -13.53 7.68 -13.29
C TRP A 134 -12.58 7.32 -12.14
N VAL A 135 -12.91 6.31 -11.32
CA VAL A 135 -12.01 5.81 -10.26
C VAL A 135 -10.86 5.05 -10.91
N ARG A 136 -9.65 5.59 -10.84
CA ARG A 136 -8.43 4.92 -11.32
C ARG A 136 -7.95 3.92 -10.26
N GLY A 137 -7.34 2.81 -10.70
CA GLY A 137 -6.97 1.70 -9.81
C GLY A 137 -6.15 2.14 -8.59
N ARG A 138 -5.06 2.88 -8.80
CA ARG A 138 -4.19 3.38 -7.72
C ARG A 138 -4.86 4.38 -6.75
N TYR A 139 -6.06 4.87 -7.06
CA TYR A 139 -6.87 5.73 -6.19
C TYR A 139 -8.18 5.05 -5.75
N SER A 140 -8.28 3.72 -5.90
CA SER A 140 -9.56 3.01 -5.74
C SER A 140 -9.87 2.49 -4.33
N LEU A 141 -8.92 2.53 -3.39
CA LEU A 141 -9.09 2.08 -2.00
C LEU A 141 -10.39 2.60 -1.35
N TRP A 142 -10.75 3.85 -1.63
CA TRP A 142 -11.90 4.55 -1.05
C TRP A 142 -13.25 4.13 -1.65
N SER A 143 -13.24 3.31 -2.69
CA SER A 143 -14.43 2.81 -3.39
C SER A 143 -14.85 1.42 -2.88
N ALA A 144 -15.69 0.71 -3.65
CA ALA A 144 -16.01 -0.69 -3.39
C ALA A 144 -14.77 -1.61 -3.30
N ILE A 145 -13.63 -1.23 -3.90
CA ILE A 145 -12.34 -1.93 -3.75
C ILE A 145 -11.87 -1.97 -2.29
N GLY A 146 -12.33 -1.06 -1.43
CA GLY A 146 -12.10 -1.09 0.02
C GLY A 146 -12.94 -2.11 0.79
N LEU A 147 -13.82 -2.90 0.13
CA LEU A 147 -14.63 -3.93 0.79
C LEU A 147 -13.81 -4.91 1.66
N PRO A 148 -12.61 -5.39 1.26
CA PRO A 148 -11.77 -6.22 2.13
C PRO A 148 -11.43 -5.52 3.46
N VAL A 149 -11.17 -4.20 3.43
CA VAL A 149 -10.88 -3.39 4.62
C VAL A 149 -12.11 -3.31 5.53
N MET A 150 -13.29 -3.09 4.95
CA MET A 150 -14.54 -3.09 5.71
C MET A 150 -14.85 -4.44 6.34
N ILE A 151 -14.56 -5.55 5.66
CA ILE A 151 -14.71 -6.91 6.20
C ILE A 151 -13.74 -7.10 7.38
N ALA A 152 -12.46 -6.76 7.19
CA ALA A 152 -11.40 -6.97 8.16
C ALA A 152 -11.56 -6.07 9.40
N ALA A 153 -11.65 -4.75 9.23
CA ALA A 153 -11.66 -3.79 10.33
C ALA A 153 -13.07 -3.39 10.82
N GLY A 154 -14.11 -3.67 10.03
CA GLY A 154 -15.49 -3.34 10.34
C GLY A 154 -15.97 -2.02 9.74
N PRO A 155 -17.29 -1.80 9.67
CA PRO A 155 -17.88 -0.64 8.99
C PRO A 155 -17.56 0.69 9.69
N ARG A 156 -17.42 0.69 11.02
CA ARG A 156 -17.10 1.90 11.79
C ARG A 156 -15.69 2.40 11.44
N GLN A 157 -14.71 1.51 11.45
CA GLN A 157 -13.32 1.82 11.15
C GLN A 157 -13.14 2.20 9.69
N PHE A 158 -13.83 1.51 8.77
CA PHE A 158 -13.79 1.88 7.35
C PHE A 158 -14.37 3.29 7.12
N ARG A 159 -15.49 3.66 7.77
CA ARG A 159 -16.01 5.04 7.70
C ARG A 159 -15.02 6.06 8.28
N ALA A 160 -14.42 5.78 9.43
CA ALA A 160 -13.42 6.68 10.01
C ALA A 160 -12.21 6.90 9.07
N LEU A 161 -11.78 5.87 8.33
CA LEU A 161 -10.77 6.00 7.29
C LEU A 161 -11.22 6.94 6.16
N LEU A 162 -12.48 6.80 5.69
CA LEU A 162 -13.05 7.68 4.66
C LEU A 162 -13.18 9.13 5.16
N ASP A 163 -13.62 9.33 6.41
CA ASP A 163 -13.76 10.65 7.02
C ASP A 163 -12.40 11.36 7.13
N GLY A 164 -11.34 10.62 7.49
CA GLY A 164 -9.97 11.14 7.51
C GLY A 164 -9.48 11.56 6.13
N ALA A 165 -9.76 10.77 5.08
CA ALA A 165 -9.45 11.15 3.71
C ALA A 165 -10.23 12.40 3.27
N HIS A 166 -11.52 12.47 3.58
CA HIS A 166 -12.36 13.62 3.25
C HIS A 166 -11.91 14.91 3.97
N ALA A 167 -11.44 14.80 5.21
CA ALA A 167 -10.86 15.93 5.93
C ALA A 167 -9.60 16.46 5.23
N MET A 168 -8.71 15.57 4.77
CA MET A 168 -7.52 15.96 4.00
C MET A 168 -7.87 16.53 2.62
N ASP A 169 -8.88 15.99 1.94
CA ASP A 169 -9.39 16.54 0.67
C ASP A 169 -9.95 17.96 0.86
N THR A 170 -10.68 18.19 1.95
CA THR A 170 -11.21 19.50 2.31
C THR A 170 -10.09 20.48 2.58
N HIS A 171 -9.08 20.09 3.36
CA HIS A 171 -7.87 20.88 3.60
C HIS A 171 -7.16 21.24 2.30
N PHE A 172 -6.91 20.25 1.44
CA PHE A 172 -6.26 20.45 0.15
C PHE A 172 -7.02 21.45 -0.74
N ARG A 173 -8.35 21.41 -0.72
CA ARG A 173 -9.21 22.28 -1.53
C ARG A 173 -9.28 23.71 -1.01
N SER A 174 -9.35 23.91 0.32
CA SER A 174 -9.70 25.22 0.89
C SER A 174 -8.53 25.98 1.54
N ALA A 175 -7.46 25.31 1.96
CA ALA A 175 -6.36 25.97 2.64
C ALA A 175 -5.58 26.88 1.66
N PRO A 176 -5.18 28.09 2.08
CA PRO A 176 -4.25 28.93 1.31
C PRO A 176 -2.98 28.14 0.98
N LEU A 177 -2.42 28.33 -0.23
CA LEU A 177 -1.29 27.52 -0.72
C LEU A 177 -0.10 27.47 0.26
N ALA A 178 0.20 28.58 0.93
CA ALA A 178 1.29 28.67 1.91
C ALA A 178 1.09 27.81 3.18
N GLN A 179 -0.14 27.35 3.44
CA GLN A 179 -0.51 26.52 4.59
C GLN A 179 -1.02 25.13 4.16
N ASN A 180 -1.00 24.86 2.86
CA ASN A 180 -1.57 23.65 2.28
C ASN A 180 -0.52 22.52 2.31
N LEU A 181 -0.79 21.48 3.11
CA LEU A 181 0.17 20.42 3.43
C LEU A 181 0.56 19.60 2.17
N PRO A 182 -0.40 19.08 1.38
CA PRO A 182 -0.07 18.43 0.11
C PRO A 182 0.71 19.32 -0.87
N VAL A 183 0.36 20.62 -0.97
CA VAL A 183 1.08 21.55 -1.85
C VAL A 183 2.51 21.76 -1.38
N ALA A 184 2.73 21.98 -0.09
CA ALA A 184 4.07 22.13 0.48
C ALA A 184 4.92 20.88 0.22
N MET A 185 4.36 19.67 0.44
CA MET A 185 5.04 18.42 0.12
C MET A 185 5.39 18.29 -1.36
N ALA A 186 4.47 18.65 -2.26
CA ALA A 186 4.70 18.62 -3.70
C ALA A 186 5.82 19.60 -4.13
N LEU A 187 5.83 20.82 -3.58
CA LEU A 187 6.87 21.82 -3.86
C LEU A 187 8.24 21.38 -3.35
N CYS A 188 8.32 20.76 -2.16
CA CYS A 188 9.54 20.13 -1.67
C CYS A 188 10.02 19.00 -2.62
N GLY A 189 9.09 18.20 -3.14
CA GLY A 189 9.40 17.19 -4.15
C GLY A 189 9.97 17.80 -5.43
N ILE A 190 9.30 18.81 -5.98
CA ILE A 190 9.77 19.52 -7.19
C ILE A 190 11.16 20.11 -6.96
N TRP A 191 11.39 20.75 -5.80
CA TRP A 191 12.69 21.31 -5.44
C TRP A 191 13.79 20.24 -5.43
N ASN A 192 13.56 19.16 -4.68
CA ASN A 192 14.52 18.07 -4.56
C ASN A 192 14.80 17.41 -5.91
N ARG A 193 13.78 17.20 -6.75
CA ARG A 193 13.96 16.54 -8.03
C ARG A 193 14.63 17.45 -9.07
N ASN A 194 14.09 18.63 -9.30
CA ASN A 194 14.45 19.48 -10.44
C ASN A 194 15.60 20.46 -10.15
N PHE A 195 15.83 20.81 -8.88
CA PHE A 195 16.87 21.76 -8.51
C PHE A 195 18.05 21.10 -7.79
N LEU A 196 17.79 20.08 -6.97
CA LEU A 196 18.85 19.30 -6.31
C LEU A 196 19.23 18.01 -7.05
N GLY A 197 18.50 17.66 -8.12
CA GLY A 197 18.79 16.49 -8.95
C GLY A 197 18.61 15.15 -8.23
N ALA A 198 17.76 15.07 -7.20
CA ALA A 198 17.51 13.84 -6.45
C ALA A 198 16.56 12.91 -7.24
N PRO A 199 17.00 11.74 -7.73
CA PRO A 199 16.18 10.91 -8.62
C PRO A 199 15.19 9.99 -7.89
N THR A 200 15.36 9.82 -6.57
CA THR A 200 14.58 8.86 -5.78
C THR A 200 13.98 9.50 -4.54
N GLN A 201 12.89 8.91 -4.05
CA GLN A 201 12.26 9.27 -2.78
C GLN A 201 12.13 8.03 -1.90
N LEU A 202 12.71 8.10 -0.70
CA LEU A 202 12.57 7.07 0.32
C LEU A 202 11.30 7.30 1.14
N VAL A 203 10.48 6.25 1.26
CA VAL A 203 9.38 6.18 2.24
C VAL A 203 9.74 5.15 3.31
N ALA A 204 9.98 5.61 4.53
CA ALA A 204 10.46 4.80 5.63
C ALA A 204 9.56 4.97 6.87
N PRO A 205 8.40 4.29 6.90
CA PRO A 205 7.54 4.35 8.08
C PRO A 205 8.26 3.74 9.28
N TYR A 206 8.05 4.34 10.46
CA TYR A 206 8.56 3.84 11.75
C TYR A 206 7.52 3.01 12.52
N ALA A 207 6.42 2.65 11.85
CA ALA A 207 5.36 1.84 12.42
C ALA A 207 5.24 0.54 11.62
N ALA A 208 5.39 -0.61 12.29
CA ALA A 208 5.32 -1.92 11.66
C ALA A 208 4.02 -2.16 10.85
N PRO A 209 2.82 -1.75 11.31
CA PRO A 209 1.60 -1.88 10.52
C PRO A 209 1.62 -1.14 9.17
N LEU A 210 2.51 -0.16 8.99
CA LEU A 210 2.67 0.59 7.74
C LEU A 210 3.75 0.00 6.81
N ALA A 211 4.23 -1.22 7.05
CA ALA A 211 5.30 -1.83 6.23
C ALA A 211 4.97 -1.89 4.72
N ARG A 212 3.68 -1.95 4.34
CA ARG A 212 3.21 -1.94 2.94
C ARG A 212 2.99 -0.55 2.34
N GLN A 213 3.02 0.50 3.16
CA GLN A 213 2.82 1.87 2.70
C GLN A 213 3.77 2.26 1.55
N PRO A 214 5.07 1.92 1.57
CA PRO A 214 5.97 2.22 0.46
C PRO A 214 5.54 1.57 -0.85
N ALA A 215 5.11 0.30 -0.85
CA ALA A 215 4.68 -0.39 -2.06
C ALA A 215 3.38 0.20 -2.63
N TYR A 216 2.45 0.62 -1.76
CA TYR A 216 1.24 1.33 -2.19
C TYR A 216 1.58 2.68 -2.83
N LEU A 217 2.42 3.49 -2.17
CA LEU A 217 2.85 4.80 -2.69
C LEU A 217 3.68 4.69 -3.96
N GLN A 218 4.46 3.61 -4.10
CA GLN A 218 5.24 3.34 -5.30
C GLN A 218 4.35 3.32 -6.54
N GLN A 219 3.24 2.57 -6.49
CA GLN A 219 2.28 2.58 -7.59
C GLN A 219 1.62 3.96 -7.74
N GLN A 220 1.17 4.57 -6.64
CA GLN A 220 0.47 5.86 -6.71
C GLN A 220 1.30 6.96 -7.36
N ASP A 221 2.57 7.08 -7.00
CA ASP A 221 3.47 8.11 -7.52
C ASP A 221 3.99 7.71 -8.90
N MET A 222 4.71 6.59 -9.02
CA MET A 222 5.44 6.26 -10.25
C MET A 222 4.51 6.04 -11.44
N GLU A 223 3.33 5.44 -11.24
CA GLU A 223 2.36 5.24 -12.32
C GLU A 223 1.64 6.54 -12.72
N SER A 224 1.54 7.52 -11.80
CA SER A 224 0.94 8.83 -12.05
C SER A 224 1.91 9.81 -12.67
N CYS A 225 3.09 9.95 -12.07
CA CYS A 225 4.05 11.01 -12.32
C CYS A 225 5.24 10.55 -13.16
N GLY A 226 5.46 9.24 -13.33
CA GLY A 226 6.47 8.67 -14.25
C GLY A 226 6.04 8.82 -15.70
N LYS A 227 6.01 10.07 -16.19
CA LYS A 227 5.55 10.46 -17.52
C LYS A 227 6.64 11.25 -18.23
N ARG A 228 6.54 11.34 -19.55
CA ARG A 228 7.47 12.12 -20.40
C ARG A 228 6.76 13.13 -21.31
N VAL A 229 5.43 13.21 -21.24
CA VAL A 229 4.61 14.05 -22.11
C VAL A 229 3.66 14.87 -21.25
N ASP A 230 3.57 16.16 -21.52
CA ASP A 230 2.66 17.08 -20.83
C ASP A 230 1.21 17.00 -21.36
N ALA A 231 0.32 17.79 -20.78
CA ALA A 231 -1.10 17.82 -21.18
C ALA A 231 -1.32 18.35 -22.61
N ALA A 232 -0.34 19.04 -23.21
CA ALA A 232 -0.39 19.54 -24.58
C ALA A 232 0.22 18.56 -25.59
N GLY A 233 0.67 17.37 -25.15
CA GLY A 233 1.28 16.37 -26.02
C GLY A 233 2.76 16.60 -26.31
N ARG A 234 3.42 17.54 -25.62
CA ARG A 234 4.84 17.85 -25.82
C ARG A 234 5.72 16.99 -24.92
N VAL A 235 6.87 16.57 -25.44
CA VAL A 235 7.88 15.91 -24.62
C VAL A 235 8.47 16.94 -23.66
N VAL A 236 8.53 16.61 -22.37
CA VAL A 236 9.10 17.50 -21.35
C VAL A 236 10.62 17.33 -21.27
N GLU A 237 11.33 18.44 -21.07
CA GLU A 237 12.80 18.48 -20.92
C GLU A 237 13.26 18.52 -19.46
N HIS A 238 12.31 18.50 -18.53
CA HIS A 238 12.55 18.45 -17.09
C HIS A 238 12.21 17.08 -16.51
N ASP A 239 12.73 16.82 -15.32
CA ASP A 239 12.47 15.60 -14.59
C ASP A 239 11.02 15.55 -14.05
N THR A 240 10.40 14.37 -14.13
CA THR A 240 9.03 14.13 -13.64
C THR A 240 9.01 13.37 -12.31
N GLY A 241 8.26 12.27 -12.20
CA GLY A 241 8.07 11.52 -10.95
C GLY A 241 9.36 10.88 -10.42
N PHE A 242 9.39 10.64 -9.12
CA PHE A 242 10.50 9.97 -8.44
C PHE A 242 10.53 8.48 -8.70
N ILE A 243 11.70 7.86 -8.56
CA ILE A 243 11.78 6.44 -8.20
C ILE A 243 11.44 6.34 -6.71
N VAL A 244 10.24 5.88 -6.38
CA VAL A 244 9.80 5.69 -5.00
C VAL A 244 10.20 4.30 -4.52
N TRP A 245 10.83 4.23 -3.35
CA TRP A 245 11.24 2.99 -2.73
C TRP A 245 11.22 3.10 -1.20
N GLY A 246 11.34 1.97 -0.52
CA GLY A 246 11.49 1.95 0.92
C GLY A 246 10.99 0.68 1.56
N GLY A 247 10.81 0.75 2.86
CA GLY A 247 10.41 -0.36 3.72
C GLY A 247 10.34 0.10 5.16
N LEU A 248 9.90 -0.79 6.04
CA LEU A 248 9.90 -0.51 7.48
C LEU A 248 11.31 -0.09 7.93
N ARG A 249 11.41 1.05 8.61
CA ARG A 249 12.66 1.41 9.27
C ARG A 249 12.71 0.71 10.61
N LEU A 250 13.59 -0.28 10.70
CA LEU A 250 14.05 -0.86 11.95
C LEU A 250 15.36 -0.15 12.34
N ASP A 251 15.67 -0.13 13.62
CA ASP A 251 16.86 0.50 14.18
C ASP A 251 18.17 0.02 13.50
N GLY A 252 19.03 0.99 13.15
CA GLY A 252 20.48 0.85 12.99
C GLY A 252 21.07 0.04 11.82
N SER A 253 20.46 -1.06 11.37
CA SER A 253 21.20 -2.10 10.63
C SER A 253 20.53 -2.64 9.35
N THR A 254 19.49 -1.99 8.82
CA THR A 254 18.83 -2.46 7.60
C THR A 254 19.52 -1.95 6.31
N PRO A 255 19.40 -2.66 5.17
CA PRO A 255 19.93 -2.19 3.88
C PRO A 255 19.42 -0.79 3.48
N THR A 256 18.21 -0.44 3.94
CA THR A 256 17.60 0.88 3.72
C THR A 256 18.29 1.99 4.53
N SER A 257 18.83 1.72 5.73
CA SER A 257 19.58 2.72 6.49
C SER A 257 20.98 2.93 5.92
N SER A 258 21.68 1.85 5.54
CA SER A 258 23.06 1.92 5.03
C SER A 258 23.18 2.62 3.67
N CYS A 259 22.14 2.51 2.82
CA CYS A 259 22.09 3.21 1.53
C CYS A 259 21.93 4.73 1.72
N CYS A 260 21.17 5.17 2.74
CA CYS A 260 20.96 6.59 3.02
C CYS A 260 22.20 7.29 3.59
N THR A 261 22.97 6.63 4.47
CA THR A 261 24.15 7.25 5.10
C THR A 261 25.29 7.55 4.09
N ARG A 262 25.29 6.89 2.93
CA ARG A 262 26.31 7.10 1.86
C ARG A 262 25.82 7.97 0.70
N ALA A 263 24.51 8.20 0.57
CA ALA A 263 23.93 9.02 -0.48
C ALA A 263 23.70 10.46 0.01
N ARG A 264 23.77 11.46 -0.89
CA ARG A 264 23.34 12.84 -0.59
C ARG A 264 21.84 12.83 -0.31
N THR A 265 21.46 12.64 0.95
CA THR A 265 20.07 12.53 1.41
C THR A 265 19.66 13.80 2.13
N TRP A 266 18.49 14.32 1.79
CA TRP A 266 17.80 15.38 2.52
C TRP A 266 16.61 14.76 3.25
N CYS A 267 16.58 14.87 4.58
CA CYS A 267 15.46 14.44 5.42
C CYS A 267 14.68 15.67 5.90
N ALA A 268 13.36 15.68 5.68
CA ALA A 268 12.48 16.71 6.21
C ALA A 268 11.69 16.15 7.42
N GLY A 269 11.86 16.76 8.61
CA GLY A 269 11.06 16.48 9.80
C GLY A 269 11.59 17.23 11.03
N ARG A 270 10.73 17.98 11.75
CA ARG A 270 11.06 18.55 13.07
C ARG A 270 10.74 17.52 14.18
N PRO A 271 11.57 17.38 15.21
CA PRO A 271 11.33 16.45 16.31
C PRO A 271 10.32 17.02 17.30
N ASP A 272 9.29 16.23 17.64
CA ASP A 272 8.38 16.52 18.76
C ASP A 272 8.39 15.38 19.80
N ARG A 273 8.33 15.75 21.09
CA ARG A 273 8.93 15.03 22.22
C ARG A 273 7.98 14.03 22.91
N HIS A 274 8.13 12.71 22.69
CA HIS A 274 7.68 11.64 23.63
C HIS A 274 8.37 10.27 23.38
N ALA A 275 9.06 9.74 24.41
CA ALA A 275 9.39 8.34 24.79
C ALA A 275 10.14 7.36 23.80
N PRO A 276 10.80 6.27 24.29
CA PRO A 276 12.16 5.85 23.90
C PRO A 276 12.30 5.21 22.50
N LEU A 277 11.21 4.74 21.89
CA LEU A 277 11.22 4.20 20.51
C LEU A 277 11.50 5.28 19.45
N ARG A 278 11.40 6.57 19.81
CA ARG A 278 11.74 7.70 18.94
C ARG A 278 13.23 8.03 18.88
N GLY A 279 14.07 7.45 19.74
CA GLY A 279 15.52 7.67 19.71
C GLY A 279 16.14 7.31 18.36
N ALA A 280 15.67 6.23 17.73
CA ALA A 280 16.09 5.82 16.40
C ALA A 280 15.57 6.76 15.28
N ALA A 281 14.39 7.35 15.44
CA ALA A 281 13.81 8.28 14.46
C ALA A 281 14.52 9.64 14.47
N ALA A 282 14.86 10.15 15.65
CA ALA A 282 15.63 11.38 15.81
C ALA A 282 17.09 11.21 15.37
N ALA A 283 17.76 10.13 15.81
CA ALA A 283 19.14 9.85 15.42
C ALA A 283 19.30 9.66 13.91
N GLY A 284 18.32 9.05 13.23
CA GLY A 284 18.35 8.86 11.78
C GLY A 284 18.11 10.12 10.95
N ALA A 285 17.50 11.17 11.52
CA ALA A 285 17.33 12.47 10.87
C ALA A 285 18.53 13.40 11.14
N GLU A 286 19.15 13.29 12.32
CA GLU A 286 20.34 14.05 12.72
C GLU A 286 21.65 13.49 12.13
N ALA A 287 21.71 12.20 11.78
CA ALA A 287 22.90 11.56 11.20
C ALA A 287 23.12 11.79 9.69
N SER A 288 22.24 12.52 9.00
CA SER A 288 22.52 13.06 7.65
C SER A 288 23.50 14.24 7.79
N PRO A 289 24.47 14.44 6.88
CA PRO A 289 25.65 15.26 7.17
C PRO A 289 25.30 16.75 7.26
N ALA A 290 24.96 17.20 8.47
CA ALA A 290 25.11 18.58 8.90
C ALA A 290 26.48 18.69 9.60
N GLY A 291 27.41 19.41 8.97
CA GLY A 291 28.61 19.91 9.64
C GLY A 291 29.93 19.24 9.26
N ALA A 292 30.48 19.60 8.09
CA ALA A 292 31.93 19.69 7.92
C ALA A 292 32.31 21.17 7.82
N GLY A 293 32.11 21.88 8.94
CA GLY A 293 32.61 23.23 9.17
C GLY A 293 33.71 23.18 10.22
N GLN A 294 34.83 23.84 9.91
CA GLN A 294 36.08 23.88 10.66
C GLN A 294 35.93 24.10 12.18
N SER A 295 36.77 23.41 12.98
CA SER A 295 37.28 23.99 14.22
C SER A 295 38.74 23.57 14.45
N ALA A 296 39.60 24.58 14.57
CA ALA A 296 40.94 24.48 15.09
C ALA A 296 40.87 24.50 16.63
N GLY A 297 41.77 23.77 17.31
CA GLY A 297 41.84 23.79 18.77
C GLY A 297 42.90 22.88 19.37
N ALA A 298 44.08 23.46 19.59
CA ALA A 298 45.01 23.24 20.71
C ALA A 298 45.28 21.81 21.25
N GLY A 299 46.48 21.32 20.94
CA GLY A 299 47.51 21.08 21.96
C GLY A 299 47.36 19.85 22.87
N GLN A 300 48.17 18.82 22.60
CA GLN A 300 48.94 18.16 23.66
C GLN A 300 50.23 17.57 23.06
N ARG A 301 51.36 18.02 23.62
CA ARG A 301 52.71 17.56 23.33
C ARG A 301 52.87 16.12 23.81
N ALA A 302 53.34 15.22 22.94
CA ALA A 302 53.97 13.98 23.34
C ALA A 302 55.42 13.98 22.83
N VAL A 303 56.33 13.84 23.79
CA VAL A 303 57.78 13.84 23.67
C VAL A 303 58.24 12.54 23.01
N LEU A 304 59.00 12.63 21.91
CA LEU A 304 59.80 11.52 21.39
C LEU A 304 61.27 11.92 21.40
N ARG A 305 62.00 11.36 22.37
CA ARG A 305 63.47 11.36 22.42
C ARG A 305 64.01 10.42 21.32
N THR A 306 64.79 10.99 20.42
CA THR A 306 66.08 10.52 19.85
C THR A 306 66.62 9.17 20.39
N GLN A 307 67.20 8.22 19.64
CA GLN A 307 68.27 8.26 18.61
C GLN A 307 68.57 6.78 18.14
N PRO A 308 69.57 6.42 17.29
CA PRO A 308 69.36 5.88 15.94
C PRO A 308 69.97 4.48 15.65
N ARG A 309 69.60 3.88 14.51
CA ARG A 309 70.50 3.38 13.45
C ARG A 309 69.69 3.07 12.19
#